data_AF-A0AAV9HAE0-F1
#
_entry.id   AF-A0AAV9HAE0-F1
#
_cell.length_a   1.000
_cell.length_b   1.000
_cell.length_c   1.000
_cell.angle_alpha   90.00
_cell.angle_beta   90.00
_cell.angle_gamma   90.00
#
_symmetry.space_group_name_H-M   'P 1'
#
loop_
_entity.id
_entity.type
_entity.pdbx_description
1 polymer ?
#
loop_
_entity_poly.entity_id
_entity_poly.type
_entity_poly.pdbx_seq_one_letter_code
_entity_poly.pdbx_strand_id
1 'polypeptide(L)'
;MPTPESEAFLAKKPKVAPTFDGVDYEDTKRLKQAQDAIIREQWVQVMMGRLVREELSKCYYREGVNHLEKCGRLRERYLELLKGSRAKGYLFEQQNYMTKQNEKFTMICRSCLRRASALTPSLRQISASPLRAPSRAAFGTTPRARNAAPAPAAPELQPLTSDAASPGEPPKALSSCPAGTVLSGLNYFKGQSDPVALPDEAYPAWLWTCLEAKEDKSKASEADVGDEFSKSKKQRRLAAKRVRDAQAKLLASGDLEALAPKIPLQKQSVNLPAAESGKLEDALVAADAREELRKAMRKERRAHIKETNYLKSM
;
A
#
# COMPACT_ATOMS: atom_id res chain seq x y z
N MET A 1 48.57 10.03 -12.19
CA MET A 1 48.66 8.81 -13.03
C MET A 1 47.37 8.03 -12.86
N PRO A 2 46.81 7.39 -13.91
CA PRO A 2 45.67 6.51 -13.71
C PRO A 2 46.07 5.36 -12.78
N THR A 3 45.24 5.10 -11.78
CA THR A 3 45.40 3.96 -10.88
C THR A 3 45.31 2.66 -11.69
N PRO A 4 46.18 1.67 -11.45
CA PRO A 4 46.10 0.39 -12.15
C PRO A 4 44.75 -0.29 -11.87
N GLU A 5 44.07 -0.73 -12.93
CA GLU A 5 42.81 -1.46 -12.83
C GLU A 5 43.08 -2.86 -12.22
N SER A 6 42.25 -3.30 -11.27
CA SER A 6 42.38 -4.63 -10.67
C SER A 6 41.90 -5.74 -11.63
N GLU A 7 42.45 -6.95 -11.50
CA GLU A 7 42.05 -8.11 -12.32
C GLU A 7 40.54 -8.39 -12.23
N ALA A 8 39.97 -8.23 -11.03
CA ALA A 8 38.53 -8.38 -10.79
C ALA A 8 37.68 -7.33 -11.53
N PHE A 9 38.20 -6.12 -11.73
CA PHE A 9 37.52 -5.07 -12.49
C PHE A 9 37.55 -5.39 -13.99
N LEU A 10 38.72 -5.80 -14.51
CA LEU A 10 38.88 -6.23 -15.91
C LEU A 10 37.96 -7.42 -16.25
N ALA A 11 37.82 -8.38 -15.33
CA ALA A 11 36.95 -9.53 -15.51
C ALA A 11 35.45 -9.16 -15.59
N LYS A 12 35.03 -8.09 -14.89
CA LYS A 12 33.63 -7.65 -14.82
C LYS A 12 33.27 -6.56 -15.83
N LYS A 13 34.26 -5.95 -16.50
CA LYS A 13 34.06 -4.88 -17.47
C LYS A 13 33.27 -5.41 -18.68
N PRO A 14 32.19 -4.74 -19.11
CA PRO A 14 31.45 -5.18 -20.29
C PRO A 14 32.34 -5.00 -21.52
N LYS A 15 32.35 -5.99 -22.41
CA LYS A 15 33.08 -5.94 -23.69
C LYS A 15 32.28 -5.26 -24.81
N VAL A 16 30.97 -5.18 -24.63
CA VAL A 16 30.02 -4.62 -25.60
C VAL A 16 29.77 -3.15 -25.27
N ALA A 17 29.53 -2.34 -26.30
CA ALA A 17 29.13 -0.95 -26.16
C ALA A 17 27.83 -0.80 -25.35
N PRO A 18 27.58 0.34 -24.68
CA PRO A 18 26.37 0.60 -23.90
C PRO A 18 25.17 0.93 -24.81
N THR A 19 24.89 0.07 -25.78
CA THR A 19 23.78 0.15 -26.73
C THR A 19 23.31 -1.25 -27.09
N PHE A 20 22.06 -1.38 -27.51
CA PHE A 20 21.53 -2.62 -28.08
C PHE A 20 21.78 -2.75 -29.59
N ASP A 21 22.52 -1.79 -30.17
CA ASP A 21 22.86 -1.79 -31.59
C ASP A 21 23.86 -2.89 -31.95
N GLY A 22 23.44 -3.81 -32.83
CA GLY A 22 24.29 -4.92 -33.29
C GLY A 22 24.51 -6.02 -32.25
N VAL A 23 23.67 -6.07 -31.21
CA VAL A 23 23.67 -7.16 -30.23
C VAL A 23 22.75 -8.27 -30.70
N ASP A 24 23.28 -9.47 -30.85
CA ASP A 24 22.49 -10.66 -31.17
C ASP A 24 21.63 -11.06 -29.97
N TYR A 25 20.30 -10.97 -30.10
CA TYR A 25 19.36 -11.26 -29.01
C TYR A 25 19.29 -12.74 -28.63
N GLU A 26 19.66 -13.64 -29.56
CA GLU A 26 19.74 -15.08 -29.32
C GLU A 26 20.94 -15.47 -28.45
N ASP A 27 22.00 -14.65 -28.40
CA ASP A 27 23.14 -14.87 -27.49
C ASP A 27 22.88 -14.21 -26.13
N THR A 28 22.39 -15.04 -25.20
CA THR A 28 22.11 -14.63 -23.82
C THR A 28 23.27 -13.94 -23.12
N LYS A 29 24.53 -14.30 -23.41
CA LYS A 29 25.71 -13.73 -22.75
C LYS A 29 25.97 -12.31 -23.25
N ARG A 30 25.92 -12.08 -24.57
CA ARG A 30 26.10 -10.75 -25.16
C ARG A 30 24.98 -9.80 -24.79
N LEU A 31 23.73 -10.30 -24.81
CA LEU A 31 22.57 -9.52 -24.37
C LEU A 31 22.71 -9.07 -22.91
N LYS A 32 23.16 -9.95 -22.00
CA LYS A 32 23.41 -9.58 -20.60
C LYS A 32 24.55 -8.58 -20.45
N GLN A 33 25.62 -8.73 -21.22
CA GLN A 33 26.72 -7.76 -21.21
C GLN A 33 26.28 -6.38 -21.69
N ALA A 34 25.42 -6.30 -22.70
CA ALA A 34 24.84 -5.04 -23.18
C ALA A 34 23.90 -4.40 -22.13
N GLN A 35 23.03 -5.19 -21.50
CA GLN A 35 22.20 -4.75 -20.37
C GLN A 35 23.06 -4.15 -19.24
N ASP A 36 24.11 -4.85 -18.85
CA ASP A 36 25.01 -4.39 -17.80
C ASP A 36 25.80 -3.14 -18.20
N ALA A 37 26.23 -3.02 -19.47
CA ALA A 37 26.91 -1.83 -19.97
C ALA A 37 26.02 -0.57 -19.88
N ILE A 38 24.77 -0.68 -20.32
CA ILE A 38 23.79 0.41 -20.26
C ILE A 38 23.53 0.82 -18.81
N ILE A 39 23.31 -0.15 -17.92
CA ILE A 39 23.09 0.13 -16.50
C ILE A 39 24.30 0.84 -15.90
N ARG A 40 25.53 0.37 -16.16
CA ARG A 40 26.75 0.98 -15.65
C ARG A 40 26.89 2.44 -16.09
N GLU A 41 26.67 2.74 -17.37
CA GLU A 41 26.74 4.12 -17.86
C GLU A 41 25.68 5.03 -17.22
N GLN A 42 24.47 4.53 -17.00
CA GLN A 42 23.44 5.27 -16.25
C GLN A 42 23.91 5.58 -14.81
N TRP A 43 24.54 4.61 -14.13
CA TRP A 43 25.12 4.83 -12.80
C TRP A 43 26.31 5.77 -12.81
N VAL A 44 27.16 5.73 -13.85
CA VAL A 44 28.26 6.69 -14.03
C VAL A 44 27.71 8.11 -14.13
N GLN A 45 26.64 8.34 -14.91
CA GLN A 45 25.99 9.66 -14.99
C GLN A 45 25.42 10.11 -13.65
N VAL A 46 24.83 9.20 -12.86
CA VAL A 46 24.37 9.49 -11.49
C VAL A 46 25.56 9.90 -10.61
N MET A 47 26.69 9.18 -10.68
CA MET A 47 27.90 9.46 -9.90
C MET A 47 28.55 10.78 -10.29
N MET A 48 28.65 11.07 -11.59
CA MET A 48 29.09 12.38 -12.07
C MET A 48 28.21 13.51 -11.53
N GLY A 49 26.89 13.31 -11.53
CA GLY A 49 25.96 14.27 -10.94
C GLY A 49 26.17 14.48 -9.44
N ARG A 50 26.52 13.43 -8.68
CA ARG A 50 26.83 13.55 -7.24
C ARG A 50 28.14 14.29 -7.00
N LEU A 51 29.20 13.97 -7.74
CA LEU A 51 30.49 14.65 -7.63
C LEU A 51 30.35 16.15 -7.90
N VAL A 52 29.68 16.52 -8.99
CA VAL A 52 29.44 17.95 -9.32
C VAL A 52 28.58 18.62 -8.23
N ARG A 53 27.62 17.93 -7.64
CA ARG A 53 26.83 18.46 -6.53
C ARG A 53 27.71 18.73 -5.29
N GLU A 54 28.61 17.82 -4.94
CA GLU A 54 29.52 17.99 -3.81
C GLU A 54 30.49 19.17 -4.03
N GLU A 55 31.04 19.30 -5.25
CA GLU A 55 31.87 20.44 -5.63
C GLU A 55 31.09 21.75 -5.62
N LEU A 56 29.85 21.75 -6.10
CA LEU A 56 28.96 22.91 -6.05
C LEU A 56 28.66 23.32 -4.60
N SER A 57 28.38 22.36 -3.72
CA SER A 57 28.21 22.63 -2.30
C SER A 57 29.46 23.25 -1.70
N LYS A 58 30.66 22.71 -1.97
CA LYS A 58 31.93 23.30 -1.51
C LYS A 58 32.12 24.73 -2.03
N CYS A 59 31.76 25.01 -3.28
CA CYS A 59 31.81 26.34 -3.86
C CYS A 59 30.88 27.32 -3.12
N TYR A 60 29.65 26.90 -2.80
CA TYR A 60 28.70 27.71 -2.04
C TYR A 60 29.21 28.02 -0.63
N TYR A 61 29.83 27.04 0.05
CA TYR A 61 30.43 27.28 1.36
C TYR A 61 31.63 28.22 1.32
N ARG A 62 32.47 28.12 0.27
CA ARG A 62 33.69 28.92 0.14
C ARG A 62 33.42 30.37 -0.26
N GLU A 63 32.51 30.59 -1.20
CA GLU A 63 32.25 31.93 -1.79
C GLU A 63 31.15 32.72 -1.05
N GLY A 64 30.32 32.04 -0.24
CA GLY A 64 29.31 32.67 0.60
C GLY A 64 28.32 33.52 -0.22
N VAL A 65 28.23 34.81 0.07
CA VAL A 65 27.31 35.74 -0.60
C VAL A 65 27.60 35.85 -2.11
N ASN A 66 28.84 35.60 -2.55
CA ASN A 66 29.28 35.76 -3.94
C ASN A 66 29.09 34.51 -4.83
N HIS A 67 28.39 33.48 -4.33
CA HIS A 67 28.21 32.21 -5.06
C HIS A 67 27.47 32.36 -6.40
N LEU A 68 26.67 33.42 -6.59
CA LEU A 68 25.93 33.67 -7.83
C LEU A 68 26.85 33.92 -9.03
N GLU A 69 27.94 34.68 -8.82
CA GLU A 69 28.92 34.99 -9.86
C GLU A 69 29.95 33.87 -10.01
N LYS A 70 30.44 33.33 -8.88
CA LYS A 70 31.59 32.42 -8.86
C LYS A 70 31.24 30.95 -9.11
N CYS A 71 30.06 30.49 -8.67
CA CYS A 71 29.67 29.08 -8.78
C CYS A 71 28.77 28.77 -9.99
N GLY A 72 28.57 29.74 -10.90
CA GLY A 72 27.70 29.61 -12.07
C GLY A 72 28.06 28.42 -12.96
N ARG A 73 29.36 28.20 -13.24
CA ARG A 73 29.84 27.11 -14.11
C ARG A 73 29.49 25.72 -13.57
N LEU A 74 29.66 25.51 -12.26
CA LEU A 74 29.31 24.24 -11.60
C LEU A 74 27.79 24.03 -11.58
N ARG A 75 27.02 25.10 -11.32
CA ARG A 75 25.56 25.07 -11.36
C ARG A 75 25.04 24.70 -12.74
N GLU A 76 25.54 25.33 -13.80
CA GLU A 76 25.14 25.02 -15.18
C GLU A 76 25.46 23.58 -15.55
N ARG A 77 26.66 23.11 -15.22
CA ARG A 77 27.06 21.71 -15.45
C ARG A 77 26.18 20.74 -14.67
N TYR A 78 25.83 21.08 -13.44
CA TYR A 78 24.91 20.29 -12.63
C TYR A 78 23.51 20.19 -13.27
N LEU A 79 22.98 21.32 -13.74
CA LEU A 79 21.67 21.38 -14.42
C LEU A 79 21.67 20.61 -15.75
N GLU A 80 22.78 20.64 -16.49
CA GLU A 80 22.96 19.85 -17.71
C GLU A 80 22.90 18.35 -17.39
N LEU A 81 23.68 17.90 -16.39
CA LEU A 81 23.71 16.50 -15.95
C LEU A 81 22.37 16.05 -15.35
N LEU A 82 21.59 16.95 -14.74
CA LEU A 82 20.28 16.63 -14.14
C LEU A 82 19.28 16.06 -15.17
N LYS A 83 19.43 16.39 -16.45
CA LYS A 83 18.59 15.85 -17.53
C LYS A 83 18.80 14.35 -17.75
N GLY A 84 20.03 13.87 -17.54
CA GLY A 84 20.46 12.49 -17.81
C GLY A 84 20.71 11.63 -16.57
N SER A 85 20.95 12.23 -15.40
CA SER A 85 21.47 11.55 -14.19
C SER A 85 20.50 10.62 -13.45
N ARG A 86 19.38 10.22 -14.05
CA ARG A 86 18.45 9.25 -13.46
C ARG A 86 18.62 7.88 -14.11
N ALA A 87 18.81 6.85 -13.29
CA ALA A 87 18.79 5.47 -13.76
C ALA A 87 17.37 5.11 -14.25
N LYS A 88 17.23 4.83 -15.54
CA LYS A 88 15.96 4.47 -16.21
C LYS A 88 15.81 2.95 -16.38
N GLY A 89 16.89 2.20 -16.18
CA GLY A 89 16.97 0.78 -16.49
C GLY A 89 17.15 0.53 -17.99
N TYR A 90 17.21 -0.74 -18.38
CA TYR A 90 17.43 -1.15 -19.78
C TYR A 90 16.15 -1.61 -20.50
N LEU A 91 15.08 -1.91 -19.75
CA LEU A 91 13.84 -2.50 -20.30
C LEU A 91 13.17 -1.61 -21.35
N PHE A 92 13.11 -0.30 -21.09
CA PHE A 92 12.49 0.64 -22.02
C PHE A 92 13.23 0.71 -23.35
N GLU A 93 14.57 0.75 -23.32
CA GLU A 93 15.41 0.76 -24.52
C GLU A 93 15.38 -0.59 -25.25
N GLN A 94 15.29 -1.69 -24.52
CA GLN A 94 15.20 -3.05 -25.08
C GLN A 94 13.85 -3.29 -25.78
N GLN A 95 12.75 -2.85 -25.19
CA GLN A 95 11.39 -3.06 -25.75
C GLN A 95 11.08 -2.13 -26.91
N ASN A 96 11.63 -0.91 -26.89
CA ASN A 96 11.42 0.09 -27.93
C ASN A 96 12.62 0.22 -28.87
N TYR A 97 13.43 -0.84 -28.98
CA TYR A 97 14.61 -0.86 -29.84
C TYR A 97 14.19 -0.75 -31.31
N MET A 98 14.21 0.47 -31.84
CA MET A 98 14.08 0.73 -33.26
C MET A 98 15.49 0.72 -33.85
N THR A 99 15.77 -0.19 -34.78
CA THR A 99 17.08 -0.23 -35.44
C THR A 99 17.41 1.13 -36.05
N LYS A 100 18.66 1.60 -35.88
CA LYS A 100 19.14 2.88 -36.43
C LYS A 100 18.98 3.03 -37.95
N GLN A 101 18.65 1.96 -38.67
CA GLN A 101 18.18 1.99 -40.06
C GLN A 101 16.98 2.95 -40.26
N ASN A 102 16.17 3.19 -39.21
CA ASN A 102 15.03 4.11 -39.26
C ASN A 102 15.36 5.58 -38.92
N GLU A 103 16.56 5.94 -38.43
CA GLU A 103 16.90 7.35 -38.18
C GLU A 103 17.03 8.18 -39.47
N LYS A 104 17.29 7.54 -40.62
CA LYS A 104 17.28 8.23 -41.92
C LYS A 104 15.87 8.65 -42.39
N PHE A 105 14.80 8.09 -41.81
CA PHE A 105 13.42 8.45 -42.16
C PHE A 105 12.83 9.58 -41.30
N THR A 106 13.52 10.01 -40.24
CA THR A 106 13.06 11.07 -39.32
C THR A 106 13.60 12.46 -39.64
N MET A 107 13.79 12.77 -40.92
CA MET A 107 13.94 14.15 -41.42
C MET A 107 12.65 14.60 -42.13
N ILE A 108 11.50 14.13 -41.66
CA ILE A 108 10.19 14.63 -42.08
C ILE A 108 9.63 15.47 -40.92
N CYS A 109 9.38 16.74 -41.21
CA CYS A 109 8.94 17.75 -40.27
C CYS A 109 7.72 17.28 -39.45
N ARG A 110 7.82 17.34 -38.12
CA ARG A 110 6.77 16.93 -37.17
C ARG A 110 5.41 17.62 -37.39
N SER A 111 5.38 18.78 -38.05
CA SER A 111 4.14 19.48 -38.42
C SER A 111 3.46 18.88 -39.66
N CYS A 112 4.22 18.30 -40.59
CA CYS A 112 3.69 17.70 -41.82
C CYS A 112 3.02 16.34 -41.56
N LEU A 113 3.56 15.51 -40.66
CA LEU A 113 2.99 14.21 -40.29
C LEU A 113 1.61 14.30 -39.61
N ARG A 114 1.36 15.37 -38.85
CA ARG A 114 0.04 15.61 -38.21
C ARG A 114 -1.03 16.04 -39.20
N ARG A 115 -0.66 16.65 -40.33
CA ARG A 115 -1.60 17.04 -41.41
C ARG A 115 -1.95 15.87 -42.33
N ALA A 116 -1.04 14.92 -42.53
CA ALA A 116 -1.28 13.72 -43.35
C ALA A 116 -2.25 12.71 -42.68
N SER A 117 -2.37 12.74 -41.35
CA SER A 117 -3.25 11.82 -40.61
C SER A 117 -4.73 12.24 -40.62
N ALA A 118 -5.08 13.37 -41.24
CA ALA A 118 -6.45 13.89 -41.33
C ALA A 118 -7.18 13.48 -42.62
N LEU A 119 -6.53 12.71 -43.51
CA LEU A 119 -7.10 12.30 -44.80
C LEU A 119 -6.88 10.80 -45.03
N THR A 120 -7.58 9.97 -44.27
CA THR A 120 -7.86 8.59 -44.70
C THR A 120 -9.37 8.33 -44.61
N PRO A 121 -10.04 7.99 -45.73
CA PRO A 121 -11.46 7.68 -45.73
C PRO A 121 -11.67 6.28 -45.13
N SER A 122 -12.50 6.20 -44.09
CA SER A 122 -12.97 4.95 -43.53
C SER A 122 -14.00 4.33 -44.46
N LEU A 123 -13.60 3.32 -45.24
CA LEU A 123 -14.53 2.41 -45.90
C LEU A 123 -14.73 1.19 -44.99
N ARG A 124 -15.90 1.11 -44.35
CA ARG A 124 -16.44 -0.15 -43.86
C ARG A 124 -17.85 -0.35 -44.41
N GLN A 125 -17.95 -1.35 -45.28
CA GLN A 125 -19.17 -1.94 -45.79
C GLN A 125 -20.03 -2.46 -44.65
N ILE A 126 -21.32 -2.16 -44.70
CA ILE A 126 -22.37 -2.74 -43.85
C ILE A 126 -23.13 -3.73 -44.74
N SER A 127 -23.10 -5.02 -44.37
CA SER A 127 -24.00 -6.03 -44.91
C SER A 127 -25.13 -6.31 -43.89
N ALA A 128 -26.35 -6.36 -44.42
CA ALA A 128 -27.63 -6.65 -43.75
C ALA A 128 -27.70 -8.15 -43.36
N SER A 129 -28.42 -8.68 -42.34
CA SER A 129 -29.81 -8.58 -41.83
C SER A 129 -29.93 -9.59 -40.64
N PRO A 130 -31.10 -9.88 -40.02
CA PRO A 130 -32.05 -9.03 -39.31
C PRO A 130 -32.21 -9.42 -37.81
N LEU A 131 -32.66 -8.47 -36.98
CA LEU A 131 -33.01 -8.68 -35.57
C LEU A 131 -34.51 -8.95 -35.38
N ARG A 132 -34.81 -9.92 -34.51
CA ARG A 132 -36.13 -10.31 -34.02
C ARG A 132 -36.58 -9.36 -32.90
N ALA A 133 -37.83 -8.92 -32.98
CA ALA A 133 -38.48 -7.96 -32.08
C ALA A 133 -38.65 -8.46 -30.64
N PRO A 134 -38.90 -7.53 -29.70
CA PRO A 134 -40.15 -7.65 -28.96
C PRO A 134 -40.96 -6.34 -28.90
N SER A 135 -42.25 -6.57 -28.70
CA SER A 135 -43.43 -5.72 -28.73
C SER A 135 -43.46 -4.58 -27.69
N ARG A 136 -43.95 -3.42 -28.14
CA ARG A 136 -44.47 -2.33 -27.31
C ARG A 136 -45.82 -2.71 -26.72
N ALA A 137 -46.01 -2.44 -25.43
CA ALA A 137 -47.32 -2.11 -24.88
C ALA A 137 -47.26 -0.66 -24.40
N ALA A 138 -48.22 0.14 -24.83
CA ALA A 138 -48.40 1.55 -24.49
C ALA A 138 -49.71 1.70 -23.73
N PHE A 139 -49.73 2.44 -22.63
CA PHE A 139 -50.85 3.20 -22.03
C PHE A 139 -50.23 3.97 -20.84
N GLY A 140 -50.52 5.22 -20.51
CA GLY A 140 -51.45 6.24 -20.97
C GLY A 140 -51.41 7.34 -19.89
N THR A 141 -51.35 8.61 -20.28
CA THR A 141 -51.29 9.78 -19.38
C THR A 141 -52.67 10.15 -18.84
N THR A 142 -52.81 10.34 -17.52
CA THR A 142 -53.75 11.33 -16.93
C THR A 142 -53.25 11.81 -15.55
N PRO A 143 -53.31 13.11 -15.24
CA PRO A 143 -53.27 13.63 -13.88
C PRO A 143 -54.70 13.93 -13.40
N ARG A 144 -55.00 13.68 -12.13
CA ARG A 144 -56.18 14.26 -11.48
C ARG A 144 -55.86 14.68 -10.04
N ALA A 145 -55.86 15.99 -9.84
CA ALA A 145 -55.91 16.63 -8.53
C ALA A 145 -57.36 16.73 -8.06
N ARG A 146 -57.63 16.47 -6.78
CA ARG A 146 -58.71 17.09 -5.99
C ARG A 146 -58.27 17.16 -4.52
N ASN A 147 -58.27 18.38 -4.00
CA ASN A 147 -58.12 18.71 -2.59
C ASN A 147 -59.36 18.28 -1.79
N ALA A 148 -59.17 17.84 -0.53
CA ALA A 148 -60.09 18.08 0.59
C ALA A 148 -59.41 17.68 1.93
N ALA A 149 -59.55 18.54 2.93
CA ALA A 149 -59.30 18.32 4.37
C ALA A 149 -60.58 18.81 5.12
N PRO A 150 -60.78 18.68 6.45
CA PRO A 150 -60.14 17.85 7.51
C PRO A 150 -61.12 17.12 8.50
N ALA A 151 -60.54 16.30 9.41
CA ALA A 151 -60.93 16.00 10.83
C ALA A 151 -62.21 15.15 11.19
N PRO A 152 -62.40 14.59 12.43
CA PRO A 152 -61.49 14.00 13.45
C PRO A 152 -62.00 12.69 14.17
N ALA A 153 -61.14 12.12 15.05
CA ALA A 153 -61.39 11.37 16.32
C ALA A 153 -61.78 9.85 16.42
N ALA A 154 -60.80 9.07 16.98
CA ALA A 154 -60.84 8.06 18.08
C ALA A 154 -61.67 6.74 18.01
N PRO A 155 -61.44 5.69 18.87
CA PRO A 155 -60.19 5.11 19.44
C PRO A 155 -60.11 3.54 19.43
N GLU A 156 -58.88 3.03 19.62
CA GLU A 156 -58.37 1.88 20.44
C GLU A 156 -59.22 0.64 20.82
N LEU A 157 -58.67 -0.59 20.65
CA LEU A 157 -58.43 -1.62 21.72
C LEU A 157 -57.84 -2.96 21.19
N GLN A 158 -57.10 -3.63 22.09
CA GLN A 158 -56.13 -4.74 21.94
C GLN A 158 -56.75 -6.16 22.00
N PRO A 159 -56.01 -7.24 21.66
CA PRO A 159 -56.20 -8.55 22.28
C PRO A 159 -55.09 -8.83 23.32
N LEU A 160 -55.53 -9.19 24.53
CA LEU A 160 -54.74 -9.83 25.59
C LEU A 160 -54.57 -11.31 25.27
N THR A 161 -53.35 -11.86 25.39
CA THR A 161 -53.04 -12.88 26.40
C THR A 161 -51.53 -13.11 26.49
N SER A 162 -51.09 -13.08 27.74
CA SER A 162 -49.78 -13.30 28.32
C SER A 162 -49.23 -14.73 28.16
N ASP A 163 -47.91 -14.83 27.97
CA ASP A 163 -47.11 -15.73 28.79
C ASP A 163 -45.80 -15.03 29.17
N ALA A 164 -45.56 -14.97 30.48
CA ALA A 164 -44.43 -14.32 31.10
C ALA A 164 -43.45 -15.39 31.60
N ALA A 165 -42.20 -15.30 31.14
CA ALA A 165 -40.99 -15.85 31.77
C ALA A 165 -39.82 -15.12 31.09
N SER A 166 -38.92 -14.36 31.72
CA SER A 166 -38.50 -14.13 33.11
C SER A 166 -37.85 -12.72 33.13
N PRO A 167 -37.73 -12.01 34.28
CA PRO A 167 -37.05 -10.71 34.31
C PRO A 167 -35.53 -10.94 34.27
N GLY A 168 -35.02 -11.12 33.05
CA GLY A 168 -33.59 -11.08 32.77
C GLY A 168 -33.13 -9.63 32.69
N GLU A 169 -32.20 -9.28 33.56
CA GLU A 169 -31.33 -8.11 33.50
C GLU A 169 -31.11 -7.60 32.06
N PRO A 170 -31.31 -6.30 31.75
CA PRO A 170 -31.10 -5.82 30.39
C PRO A 170 -29.66 -6.15 29.97
N PRO A 171 -29.44 -6.80 28.81
CA PRO A 171 -28.10 -7.07 28.32
C PRO A 171 -27.36 -5.73 28.26
N LYS A 172 -26.13 -5.70 28.79
CA LYS A 172 -25.27 -4.52 28.72
C LYS A 172 -25.28 -3.99 27.30
N ALA A 173 -25.70 -2.73 27.12
CA ALA A 173 -25.73 -2.10 25.80
C ALA A 173 -24.31 -2.17 25.21
N LEU A 174 -24.15 -2.90 24.10
CA LEU A 174 -22.86 -3.10 23.42
C LEU A 174 -22.39 -1.78 22.81
N SER A 175 -23.33 -0.99 22.28
CA SER A 175 -23.08 0.32 21.73
C SER A 175 -23.34 1.44 22.74
N SER A 176 -22.58 2.53 22.62
CA SER A 176 -22.84 3.78 23.35
C SER A 176 -23.99 4.60 22.75
N CYS A 177 -24.40 4.29 21.52
CA CYS A 177 -25.36 5.06 20.73
C CYS A 177 -26.65 4.24 20.53
N PRO A 178 -27.74 4.53 21.25
CA PRO A 178 -28.96 3.74 21.14
C PRO A 178 -29.61 3.87 19.75
N ALA A 179 -30.44 2.89 19.40
CA ALA A 179 -31.22 2.91 18.18
C ALA A 179 -32.06 4.19 18.05
N GLY A 180 -32.14 4.76 16.84
CA GLY A 180 -32.85 6.01 16.57
C GLY A 180 -32.02 7.28 16.74
N THR A 181 -30.75 7.17 17.17
CA THR A 181 -29.85 8.34 17.28
C THR A 181 -29.48 8.88 15.89
N VAL A 182 -29.74 10.17 15.63
CA VAL A 182 -29.34 10.84 14.38
C VAL A 182 -27.84 11.16 14.42
N LEU A 183 -27.06 10.62 13.48
CA LEU A 183 -25.62 10.83 13.41
C LEU A 183 -25.30 12.12 12.64
N SER A 184 -25.20 13.22 13.37
CA SER A 184 -25.05 14.57 12.80
C SER A 184 -23.79 14.73 11.94
N GLY A 185 -23.91 15.36 10.78
CA GLY A 185 -22.78 15.81 9.95
C GLY A 185 -22.12 14.72 9.11
N LEU A 186 -22.81 13.60 8.88
CA LEU A 186 -22.36 12.53 7.98
C LEU A 186 -22.91 12.70 6.56
N ASN A 187 -24.13 13.24 6.42
CA ASN A 187 -24.72 13.45 5.11
C ASN A 187 -24.15 14.72 4.45
N TYR A 188 -23.50 14.53 3.30
CA TYR A 188 -23.00 15.60 2.44
C TYR A 188 -23.89 15.83 1.19
N PHE A 189 -24.97 15.06 1.01
CA PHE A 189 -25.90 15.22 -0.10
C PHE A 189 -26.98 16.25 0.20
N LYS A 190 -27.27 17.11 -0.78
CA LYS A 190 -28.36 18.09 -0.69
C LYS A 190 -29.71 17.40 -0.74
N GLY A 191 -30.57 17.67 0.25
CA GLY A 191 -31.95 17.16 0.30
C GLY A 191 -32.11 15.76 0.89
N GLN A 192 -31.04 15.20 1.47
CA GLN A 192 -31.12 13.98 2.30
C GLN A 192 -30.96 14.36 3.79
N SER A 193 -31.47 13.55 4.70
CA SER A 193 -31.26 13.70 6.14
C SER A 193 -30.01 12.92 6.58
N ASP A 194 -29.46 13.28 7.74
CA ASP A 194 -28.39 12.51 8.36
C ASP A 194 -28.84 11.06 8.67
N PRO A 195 -27.95 10.07 8.57
CA PRO A 195 -28.27 8.68 8.83
C PRO A 195 -28.63 8.46 10.30
N VAL A 196 -29.62 7.61 10.53
CA VAL A 196 -30.12 7.26 11.87
C VAL A 196 -29.56 5.89 12.27
N ALA A 197 -29.06 5.78 13.50
CA ALA A 197 -28.53 4.54 14.05
C ALA A 197 -29.62 3.46 14.14
N LEU A 198 -29.29 2.25 13.68
CA LEU A 198 -30.15 1.07 13.77
C LEU A 198 -29.97 0.37 15.14
N PRO A 199 -30.77 -0.66 15.47
CA PRO A 199 -30.50 -1.53 16.62
C PRO A 199 -29.16 -2.27 16.50
N ASP A 200 -28.50 -2.52 17.63
CA ASP A 200 -27.17 -3.15 17.70
C ASP A 200 -27.09 -4.50 16.96
N GLU A 201 -28.18 -5.28 16.98
CA GLU A 201 -28.30 -6.60 16.32
C GLU A 201 -28.34 -6.51 14.79
N ALA A 202 -28.79 -5.37 14.24
CA ALA A 202 -28.84 -5.16 12.81
C ALA A 202 -27.45 -4.86 12.22
N TYR A 203 -26.46 -4.55 13.08
CA TYR A 203 -25.10 -4.31 12.65
C TYR A 203 -24.30 -5.62 12.55
N PRO A 204 -23.40 -5.76 11.56
CA PRO A 204 -22.56 -6.94 11.44
C PRO A 204 -21.67 -7.16 12.67
N ALA A 205 -21.47 -8.41 13.07
CA ALA A 205 -20.68 -8.77 14.24
C ALA A 205 -19.23 -8.25 14.22
N TRP A 206 -18.61 -8.11 13.04
CA TRP A 206 -17.25 -7.59 12.91
C TRP A 206 -17.11 -6.13 13.34
N LEU A 207 -18.20 -5.35 13.40
CA LEU A 207 -18.17 -3.96 13.86
C LEU A 207 -17.66 -3.88 15.30
N TRP A 208 -18.08 -4.84 16.13
CA TRP A 208 -17.77 -4.88 17.55
C TRP A 208 -16.33 -5.34 17.84
N THR A 209 -15.69 -6.07 16.92
CA THR A 209 -14.27 -6.48 17.04
C THR A 209 -13.29 -5.47 16.41
N CYS A 210 -13.78 -4.43 15.71
CA CYS A 210 -12.91 -3.43 15.06
C CYS A 210 -11.98 -2.68 16.03
N LEU A 211 -12.41 -2.45 17.27
CA LEU A 211 -11.60 -1.76 18.28
C LEU A 211 -10.58 -2.68 18.96
N GLU A 212 -10.72 -4.00 18.89
CA GLU A 212 -9.78 -4.94 19.50
C GLU A 212 -8.37 -4.74 18.92
N ALA A 213 -8.25 -4.50 17.60
CA ALA A 213 -6.96 -4.18 16.97
C ALA A 213 -6.30 -2.86 17.49
N LYS A 214 -7.08 -1.99 18.13
CA LYS A 214 -6.61 -0.77 18.80
C LYS A 214 -6.31 -1.04 20.27
N GLU A 215 -7.15 -1.81 20.95
CA GLU A 215 -6.92 -2.25 22.32
C GLU A 215 -5.71 -3.17 22.45
N ASP A 216 -5.45 -4.07 21.51
CA ASP A 216 -4.26 -4.92 21.47
C ASP A 216 -2.96 -4.09 21.38
N LYS A 217 -3.04 -2.87 20.85
CA LYS A 217 -1.90 -1.93 20.85
C LYS A 217 -1.79 -1.11 22.13
N SER A 218 -2.87 -0.94 22.88
CA SER A 218 -2.85 -0.23 24.17
C SER A 218 -2.71 -1.23 25.33
N LYS A 219 -3.67 -2.13 25.53
CA LYS A 219 -3.74 -3.10 26.64
C LYS A 219 -2.61 -4.14 26.67
N ALA A 220 -2.17 -4.70 25.53
CA ALA A 220 -1.13 -5.75 25.53
C ALA A 220 0.26 -5.25 26.00
N SER A 221 0.45 -3.93 26.08
CA SER A 221 1.66 -3.27 26.58
C SER A 221 1.46 -2.47 27.86
N GLU A 222 0.26 -2.47 28.47
CA GLU A 222 -0.07 -1.42 29.44
C GLU A 222 -0.53 -1.96 30.80
N ALA A 223 -1.19 -3.11 30.89
CA ALA A 223 -1.66 -3.62 32.19
C ALA A 223 -0.53 -4.21 33.06
N ASP A 224 0.50 -4.82 32.46
CA ASP A 224 1.65 -5.40 33.20
C ASP A 224 2.97 -4.71 32.85
N VAL A 225 3.19 -4.37 31.57
CA VAL A 225 4.41 -3.67 31.10
C VAL A 225 4.40 -2.17 31.43
N GLY A 226 3.22 -1.54 31.54
CA GLY A 226 3.10 -0.12 31.89
C GLY A 226 3.64 0.22 33.29
N ASP A 227 3.58 -0.74 34.20
CA ASP A 227 4.06 -0.61 35.58
C ASP A 227 5.61 -0.77 35.68
N GLU A 228 6.22 -1.55 34.77
CA GLU A 228 7.67 -1.74 34.66
C GLU A 228 8.41 -0.52 34.13
N PHE A 229 7.79 0.22 33.22
CA PHE A 229 8.35 1.42 32.61
C PHE A 229 7.74 2.73 33.15
N SER A 230 7.02 2.66 34.26
CA SER A 230 6.45 3.84 34.91
C SER A 230 7.52 4.84 35.37
N LYS A 231 7.18 6.13 35.31
CA LYS A 231 8.00 7.24 35.83
C LYS A 231 8.28 7.11 37.33
N SER A 232 7.41 6.45 38.11
CA SER A 232 7.57 6.31 39.56
C SER A 232 8.51 5.15 39.94
N LYS A 233 9.53 5.44 40.75
CA LYS A 233 10.49 4.44 41.26
C LYS A 233 9.82 3.34 42.11
N LYS A 234 8.75 3.68 42.84
CA LYS A 234 8.00 2.72 43.68
C LYS A 234 7.24 1.70 42.82
N GLN A 235 6.59 2.16 41.75
CA GLN A 235 5.86 1.29 40.81
C GLN A 235 6.81 0.32 40.11
N ARG A 236 7.94 0.80 39.61
CA ARG A 236 8.98 -0.06 39.00
C ARG A 236 9.50 -1.15 39.94
N ARG A 237 9.70 -0.83 41.23
CA ARG A 237 10.14 -1.82 42.24
C ARG A 237 9.09 -2.88 42.51
N LEU A 238 7.81 -2.49 42.58
CA LEU A 238 6.71 -3.42 42.77
C LEU A 238 6.51 -4.30 41.54
N ALA A 239 6.56 -3.73 40.34
CA ALA A 239 6.52 -4.46 39.07
C ALA A 239 7.66 -5.48 38.98
N ALA A 240 8.91 -5.05 39.21
CA ALA A 240 10.08 -5.94 39.22
C ALA A 240 10.00 -7.03 40.30
N LYS A 241 9.31 -6.78 41.41
CA LYS A 241 9.04 -7.80 42.43
C LYS A 241 7.99 -8.80 41.93
N ARG A 242 6.87 -8.33 41.35
CA ARG A 242 5.83 -9.20 40.77
C ARG A 242 6.39 -10.10 39.66
N VAL A 243 7.23 -9.56 38.78
CA VAL A 243 7.89 -10.30 37.70
C VAL A 243 8.80 -11.39 38.25
N ARG A 244 9.63 -11.05 39.25
CA ARG A 244 10.48 -12.05 39.93
C ARG A 244 9.67 -13.12 40.64
N ASP A 245 8.59 -12.74 41.33
CA ASP A 245 7.72 -13.68 42.03
C ASP A 245 6.99 -14.59 41.03
N ALA A 246 6.56 -14.07 39.87
CA ALA A 246 5.94 -14.84 38.79
C ALA A 246 6.94 -15.81 38.13
N GLN A 247 8.15 -15.33 37.82
CA GLN A 247 9.22 -16.17 37.28
C GLN A 247 9.63 -17.27 38.27
N ALA A 248 9.72 -16.96 39.57
CA ALA A 248 10.01 -17.94 40.61
C ALA A 248 8.90 -19.01 40.73
N LYS A 249 7.63 -18.62 40.57
CA LYS A 249 6.50 -19.57 40.53
C LYS A 249 6.54 -20.47 39.30
N LEU A 250 6.83 -19.93 38.12
CA LEU A 250 6.98 -20.72 36.88
C LEU A 250 8.19 -21.66 36.96
N LEU A 251 9.29 -21.23 37.58
CA LEU A 251 10.44 -22.10 37.85
C LEU A 251 10.11 -23.19 38.88
N ALA A 252 9.30 -22.86 39.89
CA ALA A 252 8.89 -23.81 40.94
C ALA A 252 7.85 -24.83 40.46
N SER A 253 7.01 -24.50 39.46
CA SER A 253 6.05 -25.45 38.89
C SER A 253 6.71 -26.53 38.03
N GLY A 254 8.00 -26.42 37.72
CA GLY A 254 8.75 -27.42 36.97
C GLY A 254 8.42 -27.49 35.47
N ASP A 255 7.51 -26.65 34.97
CA ASP A 255 7.16 -26.52 33.55
C ASP A 255 8.24 -25.72 32.81
N LEU A 256 9.34 -26.40 32.46
CA LEU A 256 10.46 -25.80 31.72
C LEU A 256 10.04 -25.29 30.32
N GLU A 257 9.00 -25.88 29.73
CA GLU A 257 8.45 -25.47 28.43
C GLU A 257 7.80 -24.08 28.47
N ALA A 258 7.19 -23.69 29.59
CA ALA A 258 6.57 -22.37 29.74
C ALA A 258 7.61 -21.24 29.85
N LEU A 259 8.86 -21.58 30.22
CA LEU A 259 9.97 -20.64 30.31
C LEU A 259 10.76 -20.52 29.00
N ALA A 260 10.55 -21.43 28.04
CA ALA A 260 11.22 -21.37 26.76
C ALA A 260 10.88 -20.06 26.02
N PRO A 261 11.86 -19.39 25.36
CA PRO A 261 11.59 -18.18 24.61
C PRO A 261 10.54 -18.42 23.52
N LYS A 262 9.44 -17.65 23.55
CA LYS A 262 8.40 -17.73 22.51
C LYS A 262 8.95 -17.23 21.18
N ILE A 263 9.30 -18.16 20.29
CA ILE A 263 9.83 -17.86 18.96
C ILE A 263 8.72 -17.19 18.14
N PRO A 264 8.93 -15.96 17.62
CA PRO A 264 7.94 -15.29 16.76
C PRO A 264 7.64 -16.09 15.50
N LEU A 265 6.38 -16.04 15.03
CA LEU A 265 5.89 -16.84 13.90
C LEU A 265 6.81 -16.77 12.66
N GLN A 266 7.33 -15.59 12.33
CA GLN A 266 8.18 -15.41 11.16
C GLN A 266 9.61 -15.96 11.28
N LYS A 267 10.00 -16.41 12.47
CA LYS A 267 11.29 -17.07 12.75
C LYS A 267 11.14 -18.58 12.95
N GLN A 268 9.92 -19.11 12.88
CA GLN A 268 9.65 -20.53 13.00
C GLN A 268 9.92 -21.23 11.67
N SER A 269 10.38 -22.48 11.74
CA SER A 269 10.56 -23.39 10.60
C SER A 269 9.50 -24.49 10.54
N VAL A 270 8.47 -24.41 11.40
CA VAL A 270 7.36 -25.36 11.43
C VAL A 270 6.51 -25.19 10.17
N ASN A 271 6.08 -26.30 9.58
CA ASN A 271 5.22 -26.27 8.41
C ASN A 271 3.90 -25.58 8.72
N LEU A 272 3.48 -24.68 7.83
CA LEU A 272 2.13 -24.11 7.87
C LEU A 272 1.10 -25.22 7.59
N PRO A 273 -0.13 -25.11 8.13
CA PRO A 273 -1.21 -26.03 7.82
C PRO A 273 -1.42 -26.18 6.31
N ALA A 274 -1.48 -27.42 5.84
CA ALA A 274 -1.72 -27.76 4.44
C ALA A 274 -3.12 -28.39 4.29
N ALA A 275 -3.83 -28.07 3.21
CA ALA A 275 -5.13 -28.64 2.91
C ALA A 275 -4.94 -29.96 2.13
N GLU A 276 -4.73 -31.08 2.85
CA GLU A 276 -4.45 -32.38 2.22
C GLU A 276 -5.70 -33.08 1.69
N SER A 277 -6.90 -32.76 2.19
CA SER A 277 -8.12 -33.56 1.95
C SER A 277 -9.25 -32.87 1.19
N GLY A 278 -8.99 -31.72 0.53
CA GLY A 278 -10.01 -31.00 -0.25
C GLY A 278 -11.16 -30.41 0.58
N LYS A 279 -11.08 -30.47 1.92
CA LYS A 279 -12.03 -29.82 2.82
C LYS A 279 -11.85 -28.31 2.80
N LEU A 280 -12.96 -27.59 2.68
CA LEU A 280 -12.99 -26.12 2.65
C LEU A 280 -12.41 -25.54 3.95
N GLU A 281 -12.75 -26.13 5.10
CA GLU A 281 -12.32 -25.66 6.42
C GLU A 281 -10.79 -25.67 6.56
N ASP A 282 -10.14 -26.77 6.18
CA ASP A 282 -8.67 -26.89 6.20
C ASP A 282 -8.02 -25.85 5.27
N ALA A 283 -8.65 -25.54 4.13
CA ALA A 283 -8.18 -24.51 3.21
C ALA A 283 -8.31 -23.09 3.78
N LEU A 284 -9.39 -22.80 4.50
CA LEU A 284 -9.58 -21.52 5.18
C LEU A 284 -8.54 -21.32 6.29
N VAL A 285 -8.33 -22.35 7.14
CA VAL A 285 -7.32 -22.30 8.21
C VAL A 285 -5.92 -22.13 7.62
N ALA A 286 -5.59 -22.83 6.53
CA ALA A 286 -4.32 -22.66 5.84
C ALA A 286 -4.15 -21.24 5.25
N ALA A 287 -5.23 -20.64 4.75
CA ALA A 287 -5.21 -19.27 4.25
C ALA A 287 -4.97 -18.25 5.38
N ASP A 288 -5.67 -18.41 6.51
CA ASP A 288 -5.54 -17.54 7.67
C ASP A 288 -4.12 -17.59 8.26
N ALA A 289 -3.55 -18.80 8.44
CA ALA A 289 -2.17 -18.96 8.92
C ALA A 289 -1.13 -18.30 8.00
N ARG A 290 -1.34 -18.34 6.67
CA ARG A 290 -0.48 -17.64 5.70
C ARG A 290 -0.62 -16.12 5.79
N GLU A 291 -1.84 -15.61 5.97
CA GLU A 291 -2.07 -14.18 6.17
C GLU A 291 -1.46 -13.68 7.49
N GLU A 292 -1.54 -14.46 8.56
CA GLU A 292 -0.87 -14.17 9.84
C GLU A 292 0.64 -14.05 9.68
N LEU A 293 1.29 -15.01 9.00
CA LEU A 293 2.71 -14.94 8.70
C LEU A 293 3.06 -13.70 7.87
N ARG A 294 2.25 -13.36 6.85
CA ARG A 294 2.45 -12.16 6.04
C ARG A 294 2.33 -10.88 6.87
N LYS A 295 1.36 -10.80 7.78
CA LYS A 295 1.19 -9.67 8.71
C LYS A 295 2.40 -9.55 9.66
N ALA A 296 2.89 -10.67 10.19
CA ALA A 296 4.08 -10.71 11.05
C ALA A 296 5.34 -10.21 10.33
N MET A 297 5.61 -10.72 9.12
CA MET A 297 6.70 -10.27 8.25
C MET A 297 6.61 -8.77 7.91
N ARG A 298 5.39 -8.26 7.68
CA ARG A 298 5.17 -6.84 7.42
C ARG A 298 5.48 -5.97 8.63
N LYS A 299 5.17 -6.45 9.85
CA LYS A 299 5.48 -5.73 11.10
C LYS A 299 6.99 -5.59 11.28
N GLU A 300 7.75 -6.67 11.09
CA GLU A 300 9.22 -6.65 11.17
C GLU A 300 9.85 -5.74 10.11
N ARG A 301 9.39 -5.83 8.86
CA ARG A 301 9.86 -4.94 7.78
C ARG A 301 9.61 -3.47 8.08
N ARG A 302 8.44 -3.12 8.65
CA ARG A 302 8.12 -1.76 9.07
C ARG A 302 9.05 -1.27 10.18
N ALA A 303 9.38 -2.13 11.15
CA ALA A 303 10.32 -1.81 12.22
C ALA A 303 11.73 -1.57 11.65
N HIS A 304 12.22 -2.47 10.80
CA HIS A 304 13.52 -2.33 10.13
C HIS A 304 13.62 -1.05 9.30
N ILE A 305 12.56 -0.70 8.54
CA ILE A 305 12.53 0.56 7.77
C ILE A 305 12.64 1.77 8.72
N LYS A 306 11.92 1.76 9.84
CA LYS A 306 12.00 2.85 10.83
C LYS A 306 13.39 2.97 11.44
N GLU A 307 13.99 1.85 11.83
CA GLU A 307 15.35 1.79 12.38
C GLU A 307 16.38 2.30 11.37
N THR A 308 16.32 1.79 10.13
CA THR A 308 17.22 2.23 9.04
C THR A 308 17.07 3.73 8.77
N ASN A 309 15.83 4.23 8.73
CA ASN A 309 15.58 5.65 8.52
C ASN A 309 16.10 6.49 9.69
N TYR A 310 15.90 6.03 10.93
CA TYR A 310 16.39 6.68 12.13
C TYR A 310 17.92 6.78 12.12
N LEU A 311 18.61 5.64 11.94
CA LEU A 311 20.07 5.56 11.90
C LEU A 311 20.68 6.32 10.72
N LYS A 312 19.96 6.44 9.60
CA LYS A 312 20.40 7.23 8.44
C LYS A 312 20.26 8.74 8.65
N SER A 313 19.32 9.16 9.49
CA SER A 313 19.08 10.57 9.83
C SER A 313 19.85 11.06 11.04
N MET A 314 20.49 10.15 11.78
CA MET A 314 21.34 10.41 12.94
C MET A 314 22.78 10.66 12.50
#